data_AF-A0A1U8N0C8-F1
#
_entry.id   AF-A0A1U8N0C8-F1
#
_cell.length_a   1.000
_cell.length_b   1.000
_cell.length_c   1.000
_cell.angle_alpha   90.00
_cell.angle_beta   90.00
_cell.angle_gamma   90.00
#
_symmetry.space_group_name_H-M   'P 1'
#
loop_
_entity.id
_entity.type
_entity.pdbx_description
1 polymer ?
#
loop_
_entity_poly.entity_id
_entity_poly.type
_entity_poly.pdbx_seq_one_letter_code
_entity_poly.pdbx_strand_id
1 'polypeptide(L)'
;MHDLLQQMGWNIVRDESPLNPEKRSRLWIPEDSYVVLTKNNGTETLTGIALDMSELPKLELDPTAFMKMRKLRFLNFYNSCGRILLFKGLLSFPEKLRYLLDTYNL
;
A
#
# COMPACT_ATOMS: atom_id res chain seq x y z
N MET A 1 8.84 -2.12 24.07
CA MET A 1 9.67 -3.13 23.38
C MET A 1 9.06 -3.67 22.07
N HIS A 2 7.77 -3.44 21.77
CA HIS A 2 7.23 -3.71 20.43
C HIS A 2 7.64 -2.66 19.39
N ASP A 3 7.72 -1.39 19.80
CA ASP A 3 7.96 -0.26 18.88
C ASP A 3 9.36 -0.28 18.27
N LEU A 4 10.38 -0.76 18.99
CA LEU A 4 11.75 -0.83 18.48
C LEU A 4 11.89 -1.87 17.36
N LEU A 5 11.32 -3.06 17.53
CA LEU A 5 11.33 -4.09 16.49
C LEU A 5 10.55 -3.63 15.25
N GLN A 6 9.43 -2.95 15.45
CA GLN A 6 8.66 -2.36 14.36
C GLN A 6 9.46 -1.27 13.63
N GLN A 7 10.07 -0.35 14.36
CA GLN A 7 10.93 0.71 13.79
C GLN A 7 12.12 0.12 13.03
N MET A 8 12.76 -0.92 13.54
CA MET A 8 13.83 -1.63 12.84
C MET A 8 13.31 -2.26 11.54
N GLY A 9 12.16 -2.93 11.58
CA GLY A 9 11.51 -3.50 10.40
C GLY A 9 11.20 -2.44 9.34
N TRP A 10 10.74 -1.26 9.77
CA TRP A 10 10.52 -0.11 8.89
C TRP A 10 11.81 0.44 8.30
N ASN A 11 12.86 0.60 9.11
CA ASN A 11 14.15 1.09 8.65
C ASN A 11 14.75 0.15 7.60
N ILE A 12 14.72 -1.18 7.82
CA ILE A 12 15.21 -2.16 6.85
C ILE A 12 14.54 -1.97 5.48
N VAL A 13 13.22 -1.80 5.45
CA VAL A 13 12.51 -1.61 4.17
C VAL A 13 12.81 -0.25 3.55
N ARG A 14 12.96 0.81 4.36
CA ARG A 14 13.36 2.12 3.85
C ARG A 14 14.76 2.06 3.22
N ASP A 15 15.65 1.27 3.80
CA ASP A 15 17.04 1.10 3.34
C ASP A 15 17.14 0.25 2.05
N GLU A 16 16.14 -0.58 1.73
CA GLU A 16 16.07 -1.28 0.44
C GLU A 16 16.11 -0.30 -0.75
N SER A 17 15.48 0.87 -0.59
CA SER A 17 15.53 1.96 -1.56
C SER A 17 15.13 3.28 -0.90
N PRO A 18 16.11 4.08 -0.42
CA PRO A 18 15.83 5.30 0.33
C PRO A 18 15.06 6.34 -0.49
N LEU A 19 15.40 6.50 -1.77
CA LEU A 19 14.86 7.54 -2.64
C LEU A 19 13.73 7.09 -3.56
N ASN A 20 13.55 5.78 -3.76
CA ASN A 20 12.56 5.25 -4.72
C ASN A 20 11.62 4.26 -4.00
N PRO A 21 10.50 4.73 -3.44
CA PRO A 21 9.56 3.90 -2.68
C PRO A 21 9.01 2.72 -3.50
N GLU A 22 8.82 2.87 -4.81
CA GLU A 22 8.29 1.82 -5.69
C GLU A 22 9.17 0.57 -5.79
N LYS A 23 10.46 0.70 -5.42
CA LYS A 23 11.43 -0.40 -5.42
C LYS A 23 11.50 -1.12 -4.07
N ARG A 24 10.85 -0.60 -3.03
CA ARG A 24 10.78 -1.23 -1.71
C ARG A 24 9.83 -2.42 -1.74
N SER A 25 10.07 -3.38 -0.85
CA SER A 25 9.28 -4.59 -0.68
C SER A 25 7.95 -4.32 0.02
N ARG A 26 7.87 -3.26 0.84
CA ARG A 26 6.64 -2.86 1.55
C ARG A 26 6.48 -1.34 1.58
N LEU A 27 5.23 -0.90 1.56
CA LEU A 27 4.85 0.51 1.67
C LEU A 27 3.82 0.71 2.78
N TRP A 28 4.04 1.72 3.62
CA TRP A 28 3.08 2.14 4.67
C TRP A 28 3.02 3.64 4.90
N ILE A 29 3.96 4.41 4.33
CA ILE A 29 3.92 5.87 4.37
C ILE A 29 2.82 6.32 3.40
N PRO A 30 1.80 7.08 3.83
CA PRO A 30 0.66 7.43 2.99
C PRO A 30 1.05 8.11 1.68
N GLU A 31 1.96 9.08 1.73
CA GLU A 31 2.39 9.86 0.56
C GLU A 31 3.14 9.00 -0.46
N ASP A 32 4.08 8.19 0.00
CA ASP A 32 4.82 7.25 -0.85
C ASP A 32 3.86 6.25 -1.51
N SER A 33 2.97 5.67 -0.71
CA SER A 33 1.99 4.68 -1.18
C SER A 33 1.03 5.30 -2.21
N TYR A 34 0.53 6.50 -1.93
CA TYR A 34 -0.33 7.26 -2.84
C TYR A 34 0.35 7.50 -4.19
N VAL A 35 1.59 7.97 -4.19
CA VAL A 35 2.34 8.26 -5.43
C VAL A 35 2.60 6.99 -6.23
N VAL A 36 2.99 5.89 -5.57
CA VAL A 36 3.26 4.61 -6.24
C VAL A 36 2.00 4.01 -6.86
N LEU A 37 0.88 4.07 -6.13
CA LEU A 37 -0.40 3.53 -6.58
C LEU A 37 -1.03 4.35 -7.71
N THR A 38 -1.09 5.68 -7.57
CA THR A 38 -1.73 6.56 -8.58
C THR A 38 -0.95 6.63 -9.89
N LYS A 39 0.38 6.46 -9.85
CA LYS A 39 1.23 6.41 -11.06
C LYS A 39 1.33 5.01 -11.67
N ASN A 40 0.68 3.99 -11.08
CA ASN A 40 0.84 2.58 -11.48
C ASN A 40 2.32 2.18 -11.62
N ASN A 41 3.15 2.65 -10.70
CA ASN A 41 4.62 2.51 -10.76
C ASN A 41 5.15 1.41 -9.83
N GLY A 42 4.27 0.67 -9.14
CA GLY A 42 4.70 -0.44 -8.30
C GLY A 42 5.46 -1.49 -9.09
N THR A 43 6.58 -1.96 -8.52
CA THR A 43 7.49 -2.90 -9.17
C THR A 43 7.28 -4.34 -8.69
N GLU A 44 7.98 -5.30 -9.31
CA GLU A 44 7.93 -6.71 -8.90
C GLU A 44 8.58 -7.00 -7.54
N THR A 45 9.17 -6.01 -6.85
CA THR A 45 9.68 -6.18 -5.48
C THR A 45 8.58 -6.00 -4.44
N LEU A 46 7.52 -5.25 -4.78
CA LEU A 46 6.47 -4.88 -3.83
C LEU A 46 5.64 -6.12 -3.44
N THR A 47 5.63 -6.41 -2.15
CA THR A 47 4.99 -7.59 -1.54
C THR A 47 3.86 -7.22 -0.58
N GLY A 48 3.88 -6.00 -0.03
CA GLY A 48 2.86 -5.54 0.90
C GLY A 48 2.60 -4.03 0.85
N ILE A 49 1.33 -3.64 0.98
CA ILE A 49 0.91 -2.25 1.09
C ILE A 49 -0.06 -2.15 2.27
N ALA A 50 0.18 -1.20 3.17
CA ALA A 50 -0.71 -0.84 4.26
C ALA A 50 -0.94 0.67 4.23
N LEU A 51 -2.09 1.12 3.78
CA LEU A 51 -2.34 2.53 3.53
C LEU A 51 -3.46 3.04 4.42
N ASP A 52 -3.13 4.04 5.24
CA ASP A 52 -4.13 4.86 5.91
C ASP A 52 -4.73 5.83 4.90
N MET A 53 -5.99 5.60 4.62
CA MET A 53 -6.79 6.34 3.68
C MET A 53 -7.21 7.72 4.20
N SER A 54 -7.23 7.90 5.52
CA SER A 54 -7.66 9.16 6.13
C SER A 54 -6.68 10.31 5.94
N GLU A 55 -5.40 9.97 5.76
CA GLU A 55 -4.28 10.87 5.50
C GLU A 55 -4.24 11.36 4.04
N LEU A 56 -5.13 10.83 3.20
CA LEU A 56 -5.17 11.14 1.77
C LEU A 56 -6.42 11.97 1.42
N PRO A 57 -6.30 12.97 0.53
CA PRO A 57 -7.43 13.79 0.14
C PRO A 57 -8.50 12.99 -0.64
N LYS A 58 -8.05 12.16 -1.60
CA LYS A 58 -8.87 11.25 -2.40
C LYS A 58 -7.98 10.24 -3.08
N LEU A 59 -8.29 8.94 -2.99
CA LEU A 59 -7.56 7.90 -3.70
C LEU A 59 -8.39 7.38 -4.88
N GLU A 60 -7.98 7.73 -6.10
CA GLU A 60 -8.52 7.14 -7.33
C GLU A 60 -7.43 6.31 -7.99
N LEU A 61 -7.68 5.00 -8.07
CA LEU A 61 -6.75 4.05 -8.65
C LEU A 61 -7.23 3.64 -10.03
N ASP A 62 -6.29 3.53 -10.96
CA ASP A 62 -6.57 2.88 -12.22
C ASP A 62 -6.96 1.40 -11.96
N PRO A 63 -7.93 0.84 -12.70
CA PRO A 63 -8.33 -0.56 -12.51
C PRO A 63 -7.19 -1.57 -12.68
N THR A 64 -6.09 -1.19 -13.34
CA THR A 64 -4.87 -1.97 -13.57
C THR A 64 -3.70 -1.60 -12.66
N ALA A 65 -3.91 -0.74 -11.65
CA ALA A 65 -2.85 -0.21 -10.78
C ALA A 65 -1.96 -1.30 -10.16
N PHE A 66 -2.54 -2.47 -9.87
CA PHE A 66 -1.83 -3.57 -9.25
C PHE A 66 -1.23 -4.58 -10.24
N MET A 67 -1.52 -4.49 -11.54
CA MET A 67 -1.11 -5.49 -12.53
C MET A 67 0.41 -5.65 -12.64
N LYS A 68 1.17 -4.58 -12.38
CA LYS A 68 2.65 -4.62 -12.36
C LYS A 68 3.23 -5.15 -11.05
N MET A 69 2.44 -5.21 -9.98
CA MET A 69 2.86 -5.61 -8.63
C MET A 69 2.68 -7.12 -8.43
N ARG A 70 3.29 -7.93 -9.31
CA ARG A 70 3.05 -9.38 -9.41
C ARG A 70 3.40 -10.19 -8.16
N LYS A 71 4.21 -9.63 -7.25
CA LYS A 71 4.59 -10.26 -5.98
C LYS A 71 3.81 -9.72 -4.78
N LEU A 72 2.86 -8.82 -5.00
CA LEU A 72 2.01 -8.29 -3.94
C LEU A 72 1.17 -9.42 -3.34
N ARG A 73 1.28 -9.57 -2.02
CA ARG A 73 0.63 -10.61 -1.22
C ARG A 73 -0.28 -10.02 -0.15
N PHE A 74 0.03 -8.82 0.31
CA PHE A 74 -0.69 -8.12 1.37
C PHE A 74 -1.15 -6.75 0.89
N LEU A 75 -2.45 -6.51 0.97
CA LEU A 75 -3.04 -5.20 0.70
C LEU A 75 -3.99 -4.88 1.85
N ASN A 76 -3.70 -3.81 2.58
CA ASN A 76 -4.51 -3.34 3.69
C ASN A 76 -4.84 -1.86 3.46
N PHE A 77 -6.13 -1.58 3.25
CA PHE A 77 -6.66 -0.23 3.24
C PHE A 77 -7.45 -0.05 4.52
N TYR A 78 -7.07 0.96 5.31
CA TYR A 78 -7.75 1.26 6.57
C TYR A 78 -7.93 2.75 6.72
N ASN A 79 -8.86 3.16 7.58
CA ASN A 79 -9.14 4.55 7.86
C ASN A 79 -9.05 4.78 9.36
N SER A 80 -8.05 5.53 9.81
CA SER A 80 -7.91 5.83 11.25
C SER A 80 -8.85 6.94 11.75
N CYS A 81 -9.49 7.69 10.85
CA CYS A 81 -10.26 8.89 11.17
C CYS A 81 -11.76 8.82 10.78
N GLY A 82 -12.28 7.65 10.43
CA GLY A 82 -13.71 7.43 10.11
C GLY A 82 -14.23 8.10 8.82
N ARG A 83 -13.36 8.61 7.94
CA ARG A 83 -13.81 9.21 6.66
C ARG A 83 -14.26 8.13 5.67
N ILE A 84 -15.43 8.29 5.03
CA ILE A 84 -15.85 7.36 3.98
C ILE A 84 -15.07 7.68 2.70
N LEU A 85 -14.13 6.82 2.32
CA LEU A 85 -13.51 6.89 0.98
C LEU A 85 -14.33 6.03 0.00
N LEU A 86 -14.77 6.65 -1.10
CA LEU A 86 -15.43 5.94 -2.20
C LEU A 86 -14.39 5.26 -3.09
N PHE A 87 -14.09 3.99 -2.83
CA PHE A 87 -13.38 3.15 -3.79
C PHE A 87 -14.31 2.82 -4.95
N LYS A 88 -14.16 3.54 -6.07
CA LYS A 88 -14.81 3.14 -7.33
C LYS A 88 -13.85 2.32 -8.17
N GLY A 89 -14.07 1.01 -8.18
CA GLY A 89 -13.65 0.12 -9.27
C GLY A 89 -12.17 -0.28 -9.26
N LEU A 90 -11.80 -1.21 -8.39
CA LEU A 90 -10.65 -2.09 -8.64
C LEU A 90 -11.15 -3.30 -9.42
N LEU A 91 -10.80 -3.39 -10.70
CA LEU A 91 -11.25 -4.48 -11.57
C LEU A 91 -10.23 -5.63 -11.65
N SER A 92 -8.99 -5.43 -11.20
CA SER A 92 -7.95 -6.46 -11.26
C SER A 92 -7.00 -6.42 -10.06
N PHE A 93 -6.81 -7.58 -9.45
CA PHE A 93 -5.81 -7.81 -8.40
C PHE A 93 -4.74 -8.79 -8.91
N PRO A 94 -3.50 -8.72 -8.38
CA PRO A 94 -2.45 -9.66 -8.73
C PRO A 94 -2.80 -11.07 -8.25
N GLU A 95 -2.50 -12.09 -9.07
CA GLU A 95 -2.79 -13.51 -8.76
C GLU A 95 -2.20 -14.00 -7.42
N LYS A 96 -1.11 -13.37 -6.95
CA LYS A 96 -0.43 -13.75 -5.71
C LYS A 96 -0.98 -13.05 -4.46
N LEU A 97 -2.02 -12.23 -4.59
CA LEU A 97 -2.65 -11.58 -3.45
C LEU A 97 -3.27 -12.64 -2.54
N ARG A 98 -2.86 -12.65 -1.27
CA ARG A 98 -3.34 -13.63 -0.27
C ARG A 98 -4.21 -12.99 0.79
N TYR A 99 -3.94 -11.73 1.11
CA TYR A 99 -4.62 -11.01 2.16
C TYR A 99 -5.06 -9.66 1.64
N LEU A 100 -6.38 -9.49 1.59
CA LEU A 100 -7.05 -8.23 1.34
C LEU A 100 -7.82 -7.88 2.61
N LEU A 101 -7.41 -6.81 3.28
CA LEU A 101 -8.11 -6.26 4.43
C LEU A 101 -8.65 -4.89 4.02
N ASP A 102 -9.97 -4.77 4.03
CA ASP A 102 -10.68 -3.50 3.93
C ASP A 102 -11.52 -3.40 5.20
N THR A 103 -10.94 -2.77 6.23
CA THR A 103 -11.63 -2.66 7.52
C THR A 103 -12.60 -1.48 7.46
N TYR A 104 -13.78 -1.70 6.88
CA TYR A 104 -14.99 -0.96 7.23
C TYR A 104 -15.46 -1.48 8.60
N ASN A 105 -14.86 -0.99 9.68
CA ASN A 105 -15.44 -1.24 11.00
C ASN A 105 -16.62 -0.27 11.18
N LEU A 106 -17.83 -0.85 11.09
CA LEU A 106 -19.11 -0.50 11.71
C LEU A 106 -19.38 0.96 12.09
#